data_AF-A0A2V8N7H6-F1
#
_entry.id   AF-A0A2V8N7H6-F1
#
_cell.length_a   1.000
_cell.length_b   1.000
_cell.length_c   1.000
_cell.angle_alpha   90.00
_cell.angle_beta   90.00
_cell.angle_gamma   90.00
#
_symmetry.space_group_name_H-M   'P 1'
#
loop_
_entity.id
_entity.type
_entity.pdbx_description
1 polymer ?
#
loop_
_entity_poly.entity_id
_entity_poly.type
_entity_poly.pdbx_seq_one_letter_code
_entity_poly.pdbx_strand_id
1 'polypeptide(L)'
;PERIQALISGAVDAADLSFPADVQAERKGFKVLWDAKQEVSYPSMSVVMRRKSVTDDRDTVMRMVKAHVEAIHYLKANKDFSMKVLGKYLKTNDRELLEGSYEIYRKDFIPVPYPITQGLQPTYEYVALQRPDVWNHKPEEFMDPSFIAEMEKTGFIAGLSKSGR
;
A
#
# COMPACT_ATOMS: atom_id res chain seq x y z
N PRO A 1 13.01 -3.45 10.46
CA PRO A 1 13.95 -4.54 10.86
C PRO A 1 14.35 -4.49 12.32
N GLU A 2 14.46 -3.29 12.91
CA GLU A 2 14.81 -3.14 14.32
C GLU A 2 13.76 -3.75 15.27
N ARG A 3 12.46 -3.59 14.96
CA ARG A 3 11.37 -4.07 15.84
C ARG A 3 11.39 -5.58 16.08
N ILE A 4 11.56 -6.38 15.02
CA ILE A 4 11.63 -7.85 15.17
C ILE A 4 12.90 -8.28 15.94
N GLN A 5 14.02 -7.59 15.75
CA GLN A 5 15.25 -7.90 16.49
C GLN A 5 15.15 -7.52 17.97
N ALA A 6 14.51 -6.39 18.28
CA ALA A 6 14.20 -6.00 19.66
C ALA A 6 13.31 -7.05 20.35
N LEU A 7 12.31 -7.57 19.64
CA LEU A 7 11.44 -8.63 20.14
C LEU A 7 12.22 -9.94 20.38
N ILE A 8 13.00 -10.40 19.39
CA ILE A 8 13.77 -11.65 19.50
C ILE A 8 14.83 -11.58 20.61
N SER A 9 15.46 -10.42 20.83
CA SER A 9 16.46 -10.24 21.89
C SER A 9 15.87 -10.07 23.29
N GLY A 10 14.54 -9.94 23.42
CA GLY A 10 13.87 -9.66 24.69
C GLY A 10 14.05 -8.22 25.18
N ALA A 11 14.45 -7.29 24.31
CA ALA A 11 14.54 -5.87 24.64
C ALA A 11 13.16 -5.21 24.76
N VAL A 12 12.13 -5.81 24.16
CA VAL A 12 10.71 -5.41 24.28
C VAL A 12 9.84 -6.65 24.47
N ASP A 13 8.73 -6.50 25.18
CA ASP A 13 7.79 -7.60 25.45
C ASP A 13 6.84 -7.89 24.27
N ALA A 14 6.59 -6.88 23.42
CA ALA A 14 5.74 -6.98 22.24
C ALA A 14 6.19 -5.99 21.16
N ALA A 15 5.88 -6.31 19.91
CA ALA A 15 6.15 -5.43 18.77
C ALA A 15 5.02 -5.50 17.74
N ASP A 16 4.63 -4.33 17.22
CA ASP A 16 3.80 -4.25 16.01
C ASP A 16 4.63 -4.60 14.77
N LEU A 17 4.21 -5.65 14.08
CA LEU A 17 4.90 -6.25 12.95
C LEU A 17 3.91 -6.47 11.80
N SER A 18 4.41 -6.28 10.58
CA SER A 18 3.70 -6.61 9.35
C SER A 18 4.44 -7.69 8.59
N PHE A 19 3.74 -8.40 7.71
CA PHE A 19 4.34 -9.32 6.76
C PHE A 19 5.57 -8.75 6.05
N PRO A 20 6.70 -9.49 5.95
CA PRO A 20 6.94 -10.88 6.43
C PRO A 20 7.51 -10.99 7.85
N ALA A 21 7.58 -9.90 8.63
CA ALA A 21 8.23 -9.89 9.93
C ALA A 21 7.40 -10.58 11.03
N ASP A 22 6.07 -10.51 10.94
CA ASP A 22 5.13 -11.24 11.79
C ASP A 22 5.36 -12.76 11.73
N VAL A 23 5.37 -13.35 10.52
CA VAL A 23 5.60 -14.78 10.31
C VAL A 23 6.99 -15.20 10.78
N GLN A 24 8.00 -14.35 10.62
CA GLN A 24 9.33 -14.62 11.16
C GLN A 24 9.34 -14.65 12.69
N ALA A 25 8.56 -13.80 13.36
CA ALA A 25 8.41 -13.83 14.81
C ALA A 25 7.63 -15.09 15.25
N GLU A 26 6.56 -15.46 14.56
CA GLU A 26 5.80 -16.70 14.85
C GLU A 26 6.68 -17.95 14.74
N ARG A 27 7.52 -18.04 13.70
CA ARG A 27 8.51 -19.12 13.53
C ARG A 27 9.55 -19.16 14.66
N LYS A 28 9.73 -18.07 15.40
CA LYS A 28 10.61 -17.98 16.59
C LYS A 28 9.86 -18.28 17.90
N GLY A 29 8.59 -18.66 17.83
CA GLY A 29 7.76 -19.05 18.98
C GLY A 29 6.97 -17.90 19.61
N PHE A 30 7.02 -16.70 19.02
CA PHE A 30 6.13 -15.61 19.45
C PHE A 30 4.69 -15.89 19.02
N LYS A 31 3.74 -15.33 19.76
CA LYS A 31 2.30 -15.49 19.50
C LYS A 31 1.70 -14.16 19.06
N VAL A 32 0.81 -14.23 18.07
CA VAL A 32 -0.01 -13.08 17.69
C VAL A 32 -0.97 -12.77 18.85
N LEU A 33 -0.83 -11.58 19.43
CA LEU A 33 -1.72 -11.11 20.49
C LEU A 33 -2.97 -10.43 19.92
N TRP A 34 -2.83 -9.79 18.76
CA TRP A 34 -3.90 -9.05 18.10
C TRP A 34 -3.61 -8.91 16.60
N ASP A 35 -4.64 -9.00 15.76
CA ASP A 35 -4.57 -8.79 14.31
C ASP A 35 -5.52 -7.67 13.88
N ALA A 36 -4.98 -6.46 13.80
CA ALA A 36 -5.74 -5.26 13.43
C ALA A 36 -6.38 -5.35 12.03
N LYS A 37 -5.87 -6.21 11.12
CA LYS A 37 -6.43 -6.35 9.76
C LYS A 37 -7.79 -7.01 9.76
N GLN A 38 -8.13 -7.78 10.80
CA GLN A 38 -9.44 -8.44 10.92
C GLN A 38 -10.53 -7.50 11.41
N GLU A 39 -10.14 -6.43 12.11
CA GLU A 39 -11.09 -5.53 12.78
C GLU A 39 -11.33 -4.25 12.00
N VAL A 40 -10.31 -3.74 11.31
CA VAL A 40 -10.38 -2.43 10.65
C VAL A 40 -9.92 -2.54 9.19
N SER A 41 -10.85 -2.29 8.27
CA SER A 41 -10.51 -2.00 6.88
C SER A 41 -9.98 -0.58 6.78
N TYR A 42 -8.66 -0.45 6.61
CA TYR A 42 -7.95 0.82 6.53
C TYR A 42 -6.94 0.81 5.37
N PRO A 43 -6.88 1.88 4.55
CA PRO A 43 -5.84 2.01 3.52
C PRO A 43 -4.47 2.23 4.17
N SER A 44 -3.72 1.15 4.35
CA SER A 44 -2.37 1.18 4.96
C SER A 44 -1.31 1.83 4.07
N MET A 45 -1.54 1.86 2.75
CA MET A 45 -0.65 2.46 1.76
C MET A 45 -1.41 3.43 0.87
N SER A 46 -0.79 4.58 0.57
CA SER A 46 -1.36 5.59 -0.31
C SER A 46 -0.24 6.34 -1.04
N VAL A 47 -0.50 6.76 -2.27
CA VAL A 47 0.37 7.72 -2.98
C VAL A 47 -0.08 9.11 -2.59
N VAL A 48 0.81 9.88 -1.97
CA VAL A 48 0.50 11.22 -1.47
C VAL A 48 1.40 12.24 -2.16
N MET A 49 0.81 13.35 -2.62
CA MET A 49 1.54 14.43 -3.27
C MET A 49 1.10 15.79 -2.72
N ARG A 50 2.00 16.78 -2.81
CA ARG A 50 1.65 18.17 -2.50
C ARG A 50 0.66 18.68 -3.54
N ARG A 51 -0.41 19.34 -3.09
CA ARG A 51 -1.39 20.01 -3.96
C ARG A 51 -0.72 20.91 -5.00
N LYS A 52 0.27 21.71 -4.57
CA LYS A 52 1.02 22.60 -5.47
C LYS A 52 1.73 21.84 -6.59
N SER A 53 2.32 20.68 -6.31
CA SER A 53 2.96 19.86 -7.34
C SER A 53 1.94 19.34 -8.37
N VAL A 54 0.73 18.99 -7.90
CA VAL A 54 -0.38 18.56 -8.77
C VAL A 54 -0.88 19.69 -9.66
N THR A 55 -0.98 20.92 -9.13
CA THR A 55 -1.48 22.07 -9.89
C THR A 55 -0.43 22.65 -10.84
N ASP A 56 0.83 22.70 -10.42
CA ASP A 56 1.90 23.32 -11.20
C ASP A 56 2.32 22.45 -12.39
N ASP A 57 2.36 21.12 -12.22
CA ASP A 57 2.76 20.18 -13.27
C ASP A 57 1.92 18.89 -13.20
N ARG A 58 0.65 19.03 -13.57
CA ARG A 58 -0.29 17.91 -13.61
C ARG A 58 0.16 16.80 -14.56
N ASP A 59 0.85 17.14 -15.64
CA ASP A 59 1.28 16.19 -16.67
C ASP A 59 2.37 15.23 -16.14
N THR A 60 3.36 15.74 -15.42
CA THR A 60 4.34 14.88 -14.73
C THR A 60 3.68 14.00 -13.67
N VAL A 61 2.73 14.54 -12.89
CA VAL A 61 1.98 13.74 -11.93
C VAL A 61 1.17 12.64 -12.64
N MET A 62 0.49 12.97 -13.74
CA MET A 62 -0.27 11.99 -14.53
C MET A 62 0.63 10.87 -15.06
N ARG A 63 1.84 11.18 -15.55
CA ARG A 63 2.82 10.15 -15.95
C ARG A 63 3.22 9.24 -14.81
N MET A 64 3.46 9.80 -13.62
CA MET A 64 3.80 9.01 -12.42
C MET A 64 2.65 8.07 -12.03
N VAL A 65 1.41 8.58 -12.02
CA VAL A 65 0.23 7.76 -11.67
C VAL A 65 -0.01 6.68 -12.73
N LYS A 66 0.16 6.99 -14.02
CA LYS A 66 0.13 5.98 -15.11
C LYS A 66 1.14 4.86 -14.88
N ALA A 67 2.40 5.22 -14.60
CA ALA A 67 3.45 4.24 -14.33
C ALA A 67 3.13 3.37 -13.10
N HIS A 68 2.50 3.94 -12.07
CA HIS A 68 2.03 3.18 -10.92
C HIS A 68 0.93 2.17 -11.30
N VAL A 69 -0.06 2.59 -12.09
CA VAL A 69 -1.13 1.68 -12.59
C VAL A 69 -0.56 0.58 -13.49
N GLU A 70 0.38 0.91 -14.38
CA GLU A 70 1.10 -0.07 -15.19
C GLU A 70 1.84 -1.10 -14.32
N ALA A 71 2.54 -0.63 -13.27
CA ALA A 71 3.26 -1.50 -12.35
C ALA A 71 2.32 -2.46 -11.59
N ILE A 72 1.12 -2.03 -11.23
CA ILE A 72 0.10 -2.91 -10.62
C ILE A 72 -0.31 -4.03 -11.58
N HIS A 73 -0.60 -3.69 -12.84
CA HIS A 73 -0.97 -4.70 -13.84
C HIS A 73 0.21 -5.64 -14.13
N TYR A 74 1.41 -5.08 -14.27
CA TYR A 74 2.62 -5.86 -14.49
C TYR A 74 2.89 -6.82 -13.33
N LEU A 75 2.74 -6.37 -12.09
CA LEU A 75 2.90 -7.21 -10.89
C LEU A 75 1.98 -8.43 -10.95
N LYS A 76 0.70 -8.21 -11.25
CA LYS A 76 -0.30 -9.27 -11.31
C LYS A 76 -0.08 -10.25 -12.46
N ALA A 77 0.42 -9.76 -13.60
CA ALA A 77 0.66 -10.57 -14.79
C ALA A 77 2.00 -11.31 -14.76
N ASN A 78 3.00 -10.80 -14.04
CA ASN A 78 4.38 -11.31 -14.08
C ASN A 78 4.85 -11.76 -12.69
N LYS A 79 4.31 -12.89 -12.21
CA LYS A 79 4.63 -13.43 -10.87
C LYS A 79 6.13 -13.62 -10.66
N ASP A 80 6.81 -14.31 -11.57
CA ASP A 80 8.24 -14.64 -11.39
C ASP A 80 9.14 -13.40 -11.34
N PHE A 81 8.87 -12.40 -12.17
CA PHE A 81 9.59 -11.13 -12.11
C PHE A 81 9.30 -10.41 -10.79
N SER A 82 8.03 -10.33 -10.41
CA SER A 82 7.61 -9.65 -9.18
C SER A 82 8.25 -10.29 -7.95
N MET A 83 8.31 -11.61 -7.90
CA MET A 83 8.99 -12.38 -6.86
C MET A 83 10.48 -12.04 -6.75
N LYS A 84 11.19 -11.88 -7.89
CA LYS A 84 12.61 -11.44 -7.89
C LYS A 84 12.77 -10.03 -7.32
N VAL A 85 11.87 -9.12 -7.68
CA VAL A 85 11.86 -7.74 -7.17
C VAL A 85 11.57 -7.73 -5.67
N LEU A 86 10.58 -8.50 -5.21
CA LEU A 86 10.26 -8.66 -3.80
C LEU A 86 11.46 -9.21 -3.02
N GLY A 87 12.16 -10.22 -3.53
CA GLY A 87 13.38 -10.76 -2.90
C GLY A 87 14.46 -9.71 -2.69
N LYS A 88 14.68 -8.86 -3.70
CA LYS A 88 15.64 -7.74 -3.61
C LYS A 88 15.29 -6.76 -2.50
N TYR A 89 14.03 -6.33 -2.41
CA TYR A 89 13.61 -5.27 -1.47
C TYR A 89 13.32 -5.78 -0.05
N LEU A 90 12.77 -6.99 0.08
CA LEU A 90 12.53 -7.65 1.36
C LEU A 90 13.81 -8.29 1.93
N LYS A 91 14.89 -8.32 1.15
CA LYS A 91 16.20 -8.88 1.53
C LYS A 91 16.09 -10.33 2.01
N THR A 92 15.27 -11.12 1.33
CA THR A 92 15.07 -12.54 1.62
C THR A 92 14.96 -13.34 0.34
N ASN A 93 15.42 -14.58 0.41
CA ASN A 93 15.34 -15.62 -0.59
C ASN A 93 14.46 -16.79 -0.12
N ASP A 94 13.79 -16.65 1.02
CA ASP A 94 12.79 -17.59 1.50
C ASP A 94 11.58 -17.59 0.55
N ARG A 95 11.39 -18.70 -0.15
CA ARG A 95 10.36 -18.86 -1.18
C ARG A 95 8.95 -18.65 -0.62
N GLU A 96 8.66 -19.16 0.58
CA GLU A 96 7.35 -19.11 1.19
C GLU A 96 7.00 -17.69 1.63
N LEU A 97 7.97 -16.98 2.24
CA LEU A 97 7.80 -15.57 2.58
C LEU A 97 7.63 -14.70 1.33
N LEU A 98 8.34 -15.00 0.25
CA LEU A 98 8.16 -14.26 -1.00
C LEU A 98 6.79 -14.54 -1.63
N GLU A 99 6.33 -15.79 -1.62
CA GLU A 99 5.01 -16.14 -2.16
C GLU A 99 3.89 -15.49 -1.35
N GLY A 100 3.97 -15.54 -0.02
CA GLY A 100 3.04 -14.83 0.85
C GLY A 100 3.02 -13.33 0.60
N SER A 101 4.21 -12.70 0.45
CA SER A 101 4.32 -11.27 0.12
C SER A 101 3.63 -10.97 -1.21
N TYR A 102 3.90 -11.78 -2.22
CA TYR A 102 3.33 -11.61 -3.54
C TYR A 102 1.80 -11.72 -3.51
N GLU A 103 1.24 -12.72 -2.84
CA GLU A 103 -0.23 -12.87 -2.78
C GLU A 103 -0.89 -11.72 -2.01
N ILE A 104 -0.25 -11.19 -0.95
CA ILE A 104 -0.72 -9.98 -0.25
C ILE A 104 -0.75 -8.79 -1.21
N TYR A 105 0.38 -8.43 -1.83
CA TYR A 105 0.43 -7.27 -2.73
C TYR A 105 -0.43 -7.45 -3.98
N ARG A 106 -0.54 -8.68 -4.50
CA ARG A 106 -1.42 -9.02 -5.61
C ARG A 106 -2.88 -8.79 -5.26
N LYS A 107 -3.31 -9.06 -4.02
CA LYS A 107 -4.67 -8.82 -3.54
C LYS A 107 -4.91 -7.34 -3.26
N ASP A 108 -3.98 -6.69 -2.57
CA ASP A 108 -4.14 -5.32 -2.06
C ASP A 108 -4.04 -4.27 -3.16
N PHE A 109 -3.17 -4.46 -4.16
CA PHE A 109 -3.12 -3.56 -5.30
C PHE A 109 -4.30 -3.80 -6.23
N ILE A 110 -5.38 -3.04 -6.05
CA ILE A 110 -6.57 -3.11 -6.89
C ILE A 110 -6.27 -2.66 -8.34
N PRO A 111 -6.78 -3.35 -9.38
CA PRO A 111 -6.44 -3.06 -10.78
C PRO A 111 -6.82 -1.64 -11.25
N VAL A 112 -7.92 -1.10 -10.73
CA VAL A 112 -8.36 0.28 -10.98
C VAL A 112 -8.26 1.04 -9.67
N PRO A 113 -7.10 1.66 -9.35
CA PRO A 113 -6.78 2.10 -8.00
C PRO A 113 -7.38 3.46 -7.65
N TYR A 114 -8.71 3.55 -7.63
CA TYR A 114 -9.40 4.69 -7.04
C TYR A 114 -9.03 4.83 -5.55
N PRO A 115 -8.97 6.08 -5.02
CA PRO A 115 -8.75 6.30 -3.59
C PRO A 115 -9.77 5.54 -2.73
N ILE A 116 -9.27 4.78 -1.76
CA ILE A 116 -10.13 4.05 -0.81
C ILE A 116 -10.58 5.04 0.27
N THR A 117 -11.88 5.30 0.34
CA THR A 117 -12.47 6.23 1.31
C THR A 117 -12.93 5.53 2.60
N GLN A 118 -13.11 4.21 2.55
CA GLN A 118 -13.43 3.41 3.74
C GLN A 118 -12.29 3.54 4.77
N GLY A 119 -12.64 3.85 6.03
CA GLY A 119 -11.65 4.02 7.09
C GLY A 119 -10.88 5.35 7.05
N LEU A 120 -11.20 6.26 6.11
CA LEU A 120 -10.55 7.57 6.03
C LEU A 120 -10.97 8.50 7.18
N GLN A 121 -12.25 8.47 7.56
CA GLN A 121 -12.80 9.35 8.59
C GLN A 121 -12.06 9.25 9.94
N PRO A 122 -11.84 8.05 10.53
CA PRO A 122 -11.10 7.94 11.79
C PRO A 122 -9.67 8.47 11.71
N THR A 123 -9.02 8.34 10.55
CA THR A 123 -7.66 8.85 10.34
C THR A 123 -7.64 10.36 10.22
N TYR A 124 -8.60 10.92 9.50
CA TYR A 124 -8.82 12.35 9.46
C TYR A 124 -9.05 12.92 10.87
N GLU A 125 -9.93 12.30 11.66
CA GLU A 125 -10.24 12.72 13.04
C GLU A 125 -9.00 12.63 13.93
N TYR A 126 -8.24 11.54 13.85
CA TYR A 126 -6.98 11.38 14.57
C TYR A 126 -5.99 12.51 14.28
N VAL A 127 -5.83 12.87 13.01
CA VAL A 127 -4.96 13.99 12.62
C VAL A 127 -5.54 15.32 13.11
N ALA A 128 -6.85 15.53 12.98
CA ALA A 128 -7.52 16.76 13.38
C ALA A 128 -7.46 17.03 14.89
N LEU A 129 -7.37 15.97 15.72
CA LEU A 129 -7.09 16.09 17.16
C LEU A 129 -5.70 16.68 17.44
N GLN A 130 -4.70 16.42 16.59
CA GLN A 130 -3.35 16.95 16.72
C GLN A 130 -3.14 18.27 15.96
N ARG A 131 -3.94 18.49 14.91
CA ARG A 131 -3.90 19.65 14.01
C ARG A 131 -5.31 20.23 13.85
N PRO A 132 -5.75 21.10 14.77
CA PRO A 132 -7.12 21.59 14.79
C PRO A 132 -7.55 22.35 13.53
N ASP A 133 -6.59 22.89 12.76
CA ASP A 133 -6.86 23.53 11.48
C ASP A 133 -7.50 22.60 10.45
N VAL A 134 -7.26 21.28 10.57
CA VAL A 134 -7.81 20.26 9.69
C VAL A 134 -9.33 20.17 9.77
N TRP A 135 -9.95 20.50 10.92
CA TRP A 135 -11.41 20.53 11.08
C TRP A 135 -12.13 21.48 10.12
N ASN A 136 -11.42 22.44 9.52
CA ASN A 136 -11.96 23.35 8.52
C ASN A 136 -12.03 22.74 7.11
N HIS A 137 -11.50 21.54 6.92
CA HIS A 137 -11.46 20.82 5.64
C HIS A 137 -12.26 19.54 5.72
N LYS A 138 -12.88 19.11 4.63
CA LYS A 138 -13.51 17.78 4.57
C LYS A 138 -12.47 16.69 4.22
N PRO A 139 -12.61 15.45 4.72
CA PRO A 139 -11.71 14.35 4.37
C PRO A 139 -11.57 14.13 2.85
N GLU A 140 -12.65 14.32 2.09
CA GLU A 140 -12.68 14.15 0.63
C GLU A 140 -11.80 15.16 -0.09
N GLU A 141 -11.52 16.32 0.52
CA GLU A 141 -10.61 17.31 -0.06
C GLU A 141 -9.18 16.77 -0.17
N PHE A 142 -8.80 15.76 0.62
CA PHE A 142 -7.48 15.15 0.57
C PHE A 142 -7.36 14.02 -0.46
N MET A 143 -8.46 13.69 -1.14
CA MET A 143 -8.52 12.64 -2.15
C MET A 143 -8.65 13.25 -3.55
N ASP A 144 -7.94 12.71 -4.53
CA ASP A 144 -8.03 13.14 -5.93
C ASP A 144 -8.29 11.93 -6.84
N PRO A 145 -9.56 11.62 -7.16
CA PRO A 145 -9.89 10.52 -8.06
C PRO A 145 -9.69 10.89 -9.53
N SER A 146 -9.40 12.16 -9.86
CA SER A 146 -9.45 12.67 -11.25
C SER A 146 -8.43 11.98 -12.17
N PHE A 147 -7.28 11.59 -11.64
CA PHE A 147 -6.24 10.89 -12.40
C PHE A 147 -6.72 9.50 -12.86
N ILE A 148 -7.32 8.73 -11.95
CA ILE A 148 -7.83 7.40 -12.26
C ILE A 148 -9.06 7.49 -13.17
N ALA A 149 -9.97 8.41 -12.87
CA ALA A 149 -11.16 8.65 -13.68
C ALA A 149 -10.82 9.04 -15.14
N GLU A 150 -9.80 9.88 -15.33
CA GLU A 150 -9.33 10.24 -16.66
C GLU A 150 -8.78 9.03 -17.42
N MET A 151 -7.92 8.22 -16.78
CA MET A 151 -7.34 7.03 -17.41
C MET A 151 -8.39 5.95 -17.72
N GLU A 152 -9.40 5.81 -16.87
CA GLU A 152 -10.52 4.90 -17.13
C GLU A 152 -11.33 5.40 -18.33
N LYS A 153 -11.68 6.69 -18.35
CA LYS A 153 -12.40 7.34 -19.45
C LYS A 153 -11.65 7.24 -20.78
N THR A 154 -10.33 7.38 -20.79
CA THR A 154 -9.52 7.27 -22.01
C THR A 154 -9.27 5.81 -22.43
N GLY A 155 -9.76 4.83 -21.67
CA GLY A 155 -9.54 3.41 -21.93
C GLY A 155 -8.11 2.93 -21.69
N PHE A 156 -7.26 3.73 -21.03
CA PHE A 156 -5.86 3.39 -20.76
C PHE A 156 -5.78 2.12 -19.89
N ILE A 157 -6.53 2.09 -18.79
CA ILE A 157 -6.51 0.97 -17.83
C ILE A 157 -7.02 -0.32 -18.49
N ALA A 158 -8.09 -0.24 -19.27
CA ALA A 158 -8.63 -1.37 -20.01
C ALA A 158 -7.63 -1.90 -21.06
N GLY A 159 -6.79 -1.03 -21.63
CA GLY A 159 -5.72 -1.41 -22.56
C GLY A 159 -4.66 -2.30 -21.90
N LEU A 160 -4.26 -1.99 -20.67
CA LEU A 160 -3.26 -2.76 -19.92
C LEU A 160 -3.68 -4.22 -19.67
N SER A 161 -4.98 -4.44 -19.44
CA SER A 161 -5.54 -5.79 -19.26
C SER A 161 -5.53 -6.63 -20.55
N LYS A 162 -5.47 -5.99 -21.73
CA LYS A 162 -5.46 -6.66 -23.03
C LYS A 162 -4.05 -6.97 -23.53
N SER A 163 -3.07 -6.13 -23.19
CA SER A 163 -1.66 -6.27 -23.60
C SER A 163 -0.88 -7.31 -22.80
N GLY A 164 -1.45 -7.86 -21.72
CA GLY A 164 -0.86 -8.92 -20.90
C GLY A 164 -1.18 -10.35 -21.35
N ARG A 165 -1.65 -10.55 -22.59
CA ARG A 165 -1.79 -11.88 -23.23
C ARG A 165 -0.67 -12.13 -24.22
#